data_AF-A0A3D1GSK2-F1
#
_entry.id   AF-A0A3D1GSK2-F1
#
_cell.length_a   1.000
_cell.length_b   1.000
_cell.length_c   1.000
_cell.angle_alpha   90.00
_cell.angle_beta   90.00
_cell.angle_gamma   90.00
#
_symmetry.space_group_name_H-M   'P 1'
#
loop_
_entity.id
_entity.type
_entity.pdbx_description
1 polymer ?
#
loop_
_entity_poly.entity_id
_entity_poly.type
_entity_poly.pdbx_seq_one_letter_code
_entity_poly.pdbx_strand_id
1 'polypeptide(L)'
;MASFTDKQTGYLGAVGCNLIWGVAPLYFAYLVAFPMAEIVAHRALWAAVFLFVILLITGGLRGLSAAVASWSVFASLAAGAALVTINWTAYLYAVDTGQIVQSA
;
A
#
# COMPACT_ATOMS: atom_id res chain seq x y z
N MET A 1 24.62 6.47 18.48
CA MET A 1 23.32 6.45 17.77
C MET A 1 22.25 6.75 18.80
N ALA A 2 21.59 7.91 18.74
CA ALA A 2 20.53 8.23 19.69
C ALA A 2 19.35 7.26 19.48
N SER A 3 18.96 6.51 20.51
CA SER A 3 17.77 5.64 20.45
C SER A 3 16.52 6.51 20.67
N PHE A 4 15.65 6.59 19.67
CA PHE A 4 14.36 7.23 19.82
C PHE A 4 13.48 6.44 20.79
N THR A 5 12.67 7.15 21.58
CA THR A 5 11.60 6.53 22.38
C THR A 5 10.45 6.05 21.47
N ASP A 6 9.66 5.07 21.89
CA ASP A 6 8.53 4.55 21.08
C ASP A 6 7.56 5.65 20.63
N LYS A 7 7.31 6.65 21.49
CA LYS A 7 6.51 7.84 21.12
C LYS A 7 7.15 8.65 20.00
N GLN A 8 8.46 8.89 20.07
CA GLN A 8 9.18 9.64 19.03
C GLN A 8 9.18 8.86 17.71
N THR A 9 9.37 7.55 17.73
CA THR A 9 9.28 6.68 16.55
C THR A 9 7.87 6.73 15.94
N GLY A 10 6.82 6.69 16.76
CA GLY A 10 5.44 6.85 16.32
C GLY A 10 5.18 8.20 15.65
N TYR A 11 5.64 9.30 16.24
CA TYR A 11 5.51 10.64 15.64
C TYR A 11 6.28 10.77 14.33
N LEU A 12 7.51 10.27 14.26
CA LEU A 12 8.31 10.27 13.04
C LEU A 12 7.64 9.45 11.94
N GLY A 13 7.08 8.29 12.28
CA GLY A 13 6.32 7.46 11.34
C GLY A 13 5.07 8.17 10.81
N ALA A 14 4.32 8.84 11.69
CA ALA A 14 3.13 9.60 11.31
C ALA A 14 3.48 10.76 10.36
N VAL A 15 4.50 11.56 10.69
CA VAL A 15 4.94 12.67 9.83
C VAL A 15 5.46 12.15 8.49
N GLY A 16 6.31 11.12 8.50
CA GLY A 16 6.85 10.52 7.28
C GLY A 16 5.74 9.96 6.38
N CYS A 17 4.76 9.28 6.95
CA CYS A 17 3.60 8.77 6.23
C CYS A 17 2.81 9.89 5.56
N ASN A 18 2.49 10.97 6.31
CA ASN A 18 1.74 12.10 5.77
C ASN A 18 2.51 12.84 4.68
N LEU A 19 3.84 12.97 4.81
CA LEU A 19 4.66 13.58 3.76
C LEU A 19 4.65 12.74 2.48
N ILE A 20 4.87 11.43 2.59
CA ILE A 20 4.88 10.51 1.44
C ILE A 20 3.51 10.53 0.73
N TRP A 21 2.43 10.44 1.50
CA TRP A 21 1.08 10.45 0.95
C TRP A 21 0.65 11.82 0.44
N GLY A 22 1.15 12.92 1.00
CA GLY A 22 0.86 14.28 0.54
C GLY A 22 1.37 14.57 -0.88
N VAL A 23 2.49 13.96 -1.29
CA VAL A 23 3.01 14.09 -2.67
C VAL A 23 2.45 13.04 -3.64
N ALA A 24 1.82 11.97 -3.15
CA ALA A 24 1.29 10.90 -3.99
C ALA A 24 0.33 11.40 -5.10
N PRO A 25 -0.64 12.30 -4.84
CA PRO A 25 -1.56 12.76 -5.88
C PRO A 25 -0.85 13.43 -7.06
N LEU A 26 0.25 14.16 -6.81
CA LEU A 26 1.05 14.79 -7.86
C LEU A 26 1.72 13.75 -8.76
N TYR A 27 2.25 12.68 -8.16
CA TYR A 27 2.84 11.57 -8.90
C TYR A 27 1.80 10.84 -9.75
N PHE A 28 0.62 10.54 -9.21
CA PHE A 28 -0.41 9.83 -9.97
C PHE A 28 -1.08 10.71 -11.02
N ALA A 29 -1.21 12.01 -10.79
CA ALA A 29 -1.66 12.97 -11.80
C ALA A 29 -0.72 12.98 -13.02
N TYR A 30 0.60 12.85 -12.80
CA TYR A 30 1.57 12.71 -13.89
C TYR A 30 1.40 11.39 -14.68
N LEU A 31 0.88 10.34 -14.04
CA LEU A 31 0.67 9.04 -14.66
C LEU A 31 -0.67 8.89 -15.37
N VAL A 32 -1.58 9.88 -15.31
CA VAL A 32 -2.91 9.84 -15.96
C VAL A 32 -2.83 9.59 -17.47
N ALA A 33 -1.70 9.88 -18.12
CA ALA A 33 -1.48 9.54 -19.52
C ALA A 33 -1.51 8.02 -19.82
N PHE A 34 -1.33 7.16 -18.80
CA PHE A 34 -1.37 5.71 -18.92
C PHE A 34 -2.71 5.13 -18.47
N PRO A 35 -3.14 3.98 -19.01
CA PRO A 35 -4.35 3.31 -18.56
C PRO A 35 -4.31 3.01 -17.06
N MET A 36 -5.37 3.37 -16.33
CA MET A 36 -5.49 3.17 -14.88
C MET A 36 -5.23 1.70 -14.47
N ALA A 37 -5.68 0.75 -15.27
CA ALA A 37 -5.45 -0.68 -15.04
C ALA A 37 -3.96 -1.05 -15.02
N GLU A 38 -3.14 -0.44 -15.87
CA GLU A 38 -1.69 -0.68 -15.92
C GLU A 38 -1.00 -0.12 -14.67
N ILE A 39 -1.40 1.07 -14.22
CA ILE A 39 -0.88 1.70 -13.00
C ILE A 39 -1.16 0.82 -11.77
N VAL A 40 -2.41 0.34 -11.64
CA VAL A 40 -2.81 -0.55 -10.54
C VAL A 40 -2.06 -1.87 -10.60
N ALA A 41 -1.91 -2.46 -11.79
CA ALA A 41 -1.20 -3.73 -11.98
C ALA A 41 0.29 -3.62 -11.59
N HIS A 42 0.99 -2.58 -12.07
CA HIS A 42 2.38 -2.35 -11.71
C HIS A 42 2.54 -2.09 -10.21
N ARG A 43 1.62 -1.35 -9.60
CA ARG A 43 1.65 -1.07 -8.17
C ARG A 43 1.44 -2.34 -7.34
N ALA A 44 0.49 -3.20 -7.72
CA ALA A 44 0.26 -4.49 -7.07
C ALA A 44 1.48 -5.42 -7.20
N LEU A 45 2.08 -5.49 -8.40
CA LEU A 45 3.27 -6.29 -8.65
C LEU A 45 4.46 -5.84 -7.78
N TRP A 46 4.76 -4.55 -7.75
CA TRP A 46 5.89 -4.04 -6.96
C TRP A 46 5.65 -4.12 -5.46
N ALA A 47 4.41 -3.94 -4.99
CA ALA A 47 4.07 -4.19 -3.59
C ALA A 47 4.29 -5.67 -3.21
N ALA A 48 3.89 -6.60 -4.08
CA ALA A 48 4.10 -8.02 -3.88
C ALA A 48 5.59 -8.38 -3.85
N VAL A 49 6.38 -7.89 -4.81
CA VAL A 49 7.83 -8.09 -4.85
C VAL A 49 8.49 -7.53 -3.59
N PHE A 50 8.16 -6.30 -3.20
CA PHE A 50 8.75 -5.66 -2.01
C PHE A 50 8.40 -6.42 -0.73
N LEU A 51 7.13 -6.80 -0.55
CA LEU A 51 6.71 -7.58 0.61
C LEU A 51 7.36 -8.97 0.63
N PHE A 52 7.48 -9.62 -0.52
CA PHE A 52 8.14 -10.92 -0.63
C PHE A 52 9.62 -10.83 -0.23
N VAL A 53 10.34 -9.78 -0.67
CA VAL A 53 11.72 -9.52 -0.25
C VAL A 53 11.82 -9.30 1.26
N ILE A 54 10.89 -8.54 1.85
CA ILE A 54 10.85 -8.36 3.32
C ILE A 54 10.65 -9.70 4.02
N LEU A 55 9.72 -10.54 3.55
CA LEU A 55 9.48 -11.86 4.13
C LEU A 55 10.70 -12.78 4.01
N LEU A 56 11.46 -12.68 2.92
CA LEU A 56 12.72 -13.41 2.76
C LEU A 56 13.75 -12.98 3.80
N ILE A 57 13.96 -11.67 3.96
CA ILE A 57 14.95 -11.11 4.88
C ILE A 57 14.56 -11.39 6.35
N THR A 58 13.27 -11.33 6.67
CA THR A 58 12.76 -11.54 8.04
C THR A 58 12.50 -13.01 8.39
N GLY A 59 12.63 -13.94 7.44
CA GLY A 59 12.33 -15.36 7.64
C GLY A 59 10.82 -15.66 7.74
N GLY A 60 9.96 -14.74 7.30
CA GLY A 60 8.50 -14.81 7.41
C GLY A 60 7.80 -15.81 6.48
N LEU A 61 8.52 -16.50 5.59
CA LEU A 61 7.95 -17.41 4.60
C LEU A 61 7.12 -18.56 5.20
N ARG A 62 7.51 -19.06 6.39
CA ARG A 62 6.73 -20.09 7.09
C ARG A 62 5.34 -19.56 7.50
N GLY A 63 5.29 -18.32 8.01
CA GLY A 63 4.03 -17.65 8.35
C GLY A 63 3.13 -17.47 7.12
N LEU A 64 3.72 -17.11 5.98
CA LEU A 64 2.99 -17.02 4.71
C LEU A 64 2.38 -18.37 4.31
N SER A 65 3.15 -19.47 4.35
CA SER A 65 2.63 -20.80 4.02
C SER A 65 1.50 -21.25 4.95
N ALA A 66 1.60 -20.95 6.25
CA ALA A 66 0.55 -21.26 7.23
C ALA A 66 -0.72 -20.42 7.00
N ALA A 67 -0.56 -19.14 6.64
CA ALA A 67 -1.67 -18.25 6.33
C ALA A 67 -2.46 -18.70 5.10
N VAL A 68 -1.76 -19.20 4.06
CA VAL A 68 -2.39 -19.73 2.85
C VAL A 68 -3.08 -21.08 3.10
N ALA A 69 -2.53 -21.91 4.00
CA ALA A 69 -3.12 -23.20 4.36
C ALA A 69 -4.41 -23.08 5.19
N SER A 70 -4.60 -21.97 5.92
CA SER A 70 -5.79 -21.71 6.73
C SER A 70 -6.81 -20.88 5.96
N TRP A 71 -7.94 -21.48 5.59
CA TRP A 71 -9.01 -20.78 4.86
C TRP A 71 -9.50 -19.52 5.57
N SER A 72 -9.64 -19.55 6.90
CA SER A 72 -10.10 -18.39 7.67
C SER A 72 -9.13 -17.21 7.58
N VAL A 73 -7.82 -17.49 7.70
CA VAL A 73 -6.78 -16.46 7.60
C VAL A 73 -6.68 -15.95 6.18
N PHE A 74 -6.63 -16.86 5.20
CA PHE A 74 -6.60 -16.52 3.78
C PHE A 74 -7.82 -15.66 3.37
N ALA A 75 -9.03 -16.04 3.77
CA ALA A 75 -10.24 -15.29 3.44
C ALA A 75 -10.22 -13.88 4.06
N SER A 76 -9.73 -13.73 5.28
CA SER A 76 -9.57 -12.42 5.93
C SER A 76 -8.56 -11.54 5.18
N LEU A 77 -7.41 -12.11 4.79
CA LEU A 77 -6.39 -11.41 4.00
C LEU A 77 -6.90 -11.04 2.60
N ALA A 78 -7.64 -11.94 1.94
CA ALA A 78 -8.24 -11.71 0.63
C ALA A 78 -9.29 -10.60 0.70
N ALA A 79 -10.14 -10.58 1.74
CA ALA A 79 -11.09 -9.51 1.96
C ALA A 79 -10.40 -8.16 2.20
N GLY A 80 -9.34 -8.13 3.02
CA GLY A 80 -8.53 -6.92 3.23
C GLY A 80 -7.87 -6.44 1.93
N ALA A 81 -7.29 -7.35 1.14
CA ALA A 81 -6.70 -7.03 -0.15
C ALA A 81 -7.73 -6.47 -1.14
N ALA A 82 -8.94 -7.04 -1.17
CA ALA A 82 -10.05 -6.54 -1.99
C ALA A 82 -10.45 -5.12 -1.59
N LEU A 83 -10.61 -4.86 -0.29
CA LEU A 83 -10.94 -3.52 0.24
C LEU A 83 -9.85 -2.49 -0.10
N VAL A 84 -8.57 -2.85 0.07
CA VAL A 84 -7.44 -1.98 -0.30
C VAL A 84 -7.41 -1.72 -1.81
N THR A 85 -7.71 -2.74 -2.63
CA THR A 85 -7.77 -2.59 -4.09
C THR A 85 -8.89 -1.64 -4.50
N ILE A 86 -10.09 -1.81 -3.94
CA ILE A 86 -11.24 -0.93 -4.19
C ILE A 86 -10.91 0.51 -3.79
N ASN A 87 -10.35 0.70 -2.59
CA ASN A 87 -9.93 2.01 -2.12
C ASN A 87 -8.91 2.66 -3.06
N TRP A 88 -7.95 1.89 -3.57
CA TRP A 88 -6.93 2.41 -4.48
C TRP A 88 -7.45 2.79 -5.85
N THR A 89 -8.32 1.96 -6.42
CA THR A 89 -8.95 2.26 -7.69
C THR A 89 -9.83 3.51 -7.57
N ALA A 90 -10.57 3.65 -6.47
CA ALA A 90 -11.36 4.85 -6.20
C ALA A 90 -10.48 6.11 -6.06
N TYR A 91 -9.34 6.01 -5.36
CA TYR A 91 -8.36 7.08 -5.26
C TYR A 91 -7.80 7.49 -6.63
N LEU A 92 -7.37 6.54 -7.45
CA LEU A 92 -6.85 6.83 -8.80
C LEU A 92 -7.93 7.44 -9.69
N TYR A 93 -9.16 6.97 -9.59
CA TYR A 93 -10.30 7.56 -10.29
C TYR A 93 -10.55 9.02 -9.87
N ALA A 94 -10.45 9.33 -8.59
CA ALA A 94 -10.55 10.72 -8.11
C ALA A 94 -9.40 11.60 -8.60
N VAL A 95 -8.18 11.06 -8.70
CA VAL A 95 -7.03 11.76 -9.30
C VAL A 95 -7.25 12.03 -10.79
N ASP A 96 -7.68 11.02 -11.54
CA ASP A 96 -7.95 11.10 -12.98
C ASP A 96 -9.05 12.12 -13.32
N THR A 97 -10.11 12.16 -12.50
CA THR A 97 -11.25 13.08 -12.67
C THR A 97 -11.05 14.46 -12.03
N GLY A 98 -9.89 14.72 -11.42
CA GLY A 98 -9.60 15.98 -10.72
C GLY A 98 -10.40 16.20 -9.42
N GLN A 99 -11.08 15.18 -8.90
CA GLN A 99 -11.91 15.23 -7.69
C GLN A 99 -11.14 14.81 -6.41
N ILE A 100 -9.82 15.04 -6.38
CA ILE A 100 -8.92 14.56 -5.32
C ILE A 100 -9.37 15.01 -3.93
N VAL A 101 -9.85 16.25 -3.80
CA VAL A 101 -10.29 16.84 -2.51
C VAL A 101 -11.53 16.13 -1.94
N GLN A 102 -12.37 15.53 -2.78
CA GLN A 102 -13.58 14.80 -2.37
C GLN A 102 -13.28 13.33 -1.99
N SER A 103 -12.06 12.85 -2.30
CA SER A 103 -11.62 11.47 -2.03
C SER A 103 -10.80 11.30 -0.76
N ALA A 104 -10.45 12.41 -0.09
CA ALA A 104 -9.76 12.44 1.20
C ALA A 104 -10.76 12.42 2.36
#